data_AF-A0A8H6V760-F1
#
_entry.id   AF-A0A8H6V760-F1
#
_cell.length_a   1.000
_cell.length_b   1.000
_cell.length_c   1.000
_cell.angle_alpha   90.00
_cell.angle_beta   90.00
_cell.angle_gamma   90.00
#
_symmetry.space_group_name_H-M   'P 1'
#
loop_
_entity.id
_entity.type
_entity.pdbx_description
1 polymer ?
#
loop_
_entity_poly.entity_id
_entity_poly.type
_entity_poly.pdbx_seq_one_letter_code
_entity_poly.pdbx_strand_id
1 'polypeptide(L)'
;MKLISSLPCEIIGLILASSWKSYTGTILWHIGQTEILGFTDALIAVRATEIVKQAALRRDLPPTPLPLGKLGGDIRRPTLDEMKVLFDFRHLVECLERLFKENSHPYWYDGIARLEPEDRMQAWMVWKERLHVALYRGFLSGAALYRAYQEPLTMASTCGLPRFLDGFWRVKGDGAGTLTSAEKRYLLQYPIFKFEEFQQHGDIFQPLADIFVQESKRKAKVVNALKGATLYERYGAEQYDPAVLERSHAQALFHQLLQFMFVAHSGILQEIIRNEDGYPYKSRTGPIPKKMPGRHRTVTVIFFDVLSFEEIIMPENVEDVIGTFVLARPGLGRPVDNGSNLSGVEYVSRNIEKLLYEIQWFSGQPNYYWPSCRTPPPELQFVRYMLSKYFRLRFKANTWDWNEPSSKAWYVFINSGDVFCERILADECEGACALLESINAPLPEPYFAPRA
;
A
#
# COMPACT_ATOMS: atom_id res chain seq x y z
N MET A 1 16.64 29.91 35.12
CA MET A 1 17.11 28.53 35.34
C MET A 1 17.75 28.26 36.72
N LYS A 2 18.01 29.26 37.60
CA LYS A 2 18.62 29.03 38.93
C LYS A 2 17.68 28.57 40.06
N LEU A 3 16.37 28.40 39.82
CA LEU A 3 15.37 28.07 40.86
C LEU A 3 15.01 26.58 40.98
N ILE A 4 15.39 25.74 40.00
CA ILE A 4 14.99 24.31 40.00
C ILE A 4 15.97 23.46 40.83
N SER A 5 17.24 23.89 40.94
CA SER A 5 18.30 23.14 41.64
C SER A 5 18.21 23.17 43.17
N SER A 6 17.30 23.95 43.76
CA SER A 6 17.12 24.06 45.21
C SER A 6 15.87 23.35 45.74
N LEU A 7 15.10 22.67 44.86
CA LEU A 7 13.91 21.96 45.27
C LEU A 7 14.25 20.53 45.75
N PRO A 8 13.60 20.02 46.80
CA PRO A 8 13.70 18.62 47.20
C PRO A 8 13.39 17.67 46.03
N CYS A 9 14.11 16.56 45.92
CA CYS A 9 13.94 15.58 44.84
C CYS A 9 12.49 15.09 44.67
N GLU A 10 11.72 15.01 45.76
CA GLU A 10 10.30 14.64 45.75
C GLU A 10 9.42 15.68 45.03
N ILE A 11 9.71 16.97 45.24
CA ILE A 11 8.98 18.06 44.57
C ILE A 11 9.36 18.11 43.09
N ILE A 12 10.63 17.88 42.75
CA ILE A 12 11.08 17.75 41.36
C ILE A 12 10.38 16.55 40.70
N GLY A 13 10.30 15.41 41.38
CA GLY A 13 9.59 14.21 40.90
C GLY A 13 8.11 14.47 40.63
N LEU A 14 7.43 15.19 41.53
CA LEU A 14 6.02 15.56 41.36
C LEU A 14 5.80 16.56 40.21
N ILE A 15 6.68 17.56 40.07
CA ILE A 15 6.63 18.52 38.95
C ILE A 15 6.86 17.80 37.63
N LEU A 16 7.83 16.88 37.56
CA LEU A 16 8.11 16.09 36.36
C LEU A 16 6.95 15.14 36.04
N ALA A 17 6.38 14.47 37.04
CA ALA A 17 5.22 13.58 36.84
C ALA A 17 3.97 14.35 36.39
N SER A 18 3.71 15.53 36.96
CA SER A 18 2.59 16.40 36.57
C SER A 18 2.78 16.98 35.17
N SER A 19 4.01 17.43 34.85
CA SER A 19 4.38 17.91 33.51
C SER A 19 4.29 16.79 32.49
N TRP A 20 4.76 15.59 32.82
CA TRP A 20 4.61 14.41 31.96
C TRP A 20 3.13 14.18 31.66
N LYS A 21 2.25 14.04 32.68
CA LYS A 21 0.82 13.81 32.46
C LYS A 21 0.17 14.90 31.59
N SER A 22 0.55 16.16 31.77
CA SER A 22 -0.05 17.29 31.06
C SER A 22 0.45 17.44 29.61
N TYR A 23 1.69 17.01 29.33
CA TYR A 23 2.35 17.22 28.04
C TYR A 23 2.70 15.91 27.32
N THR A 24 2.28 14.74 27.82
CA THR A 24 2.66 13.43 27.25
C THR A 24 2.42 13.40 25.75
N GLY A 25 1.21 13.75 25.29
CA GLY A 25 0.89 13.70 23.86
C GLY A 25 1.75 14.63 23.00
N THR A 26 2.12 15.81 23.49
CA THR A 26 3.00 16.75 22.79
C THR A 26 4.44 16.27 22.75
N ILE A 27 4.94 15.72 23.87
CA ILE A 27 6.28 15.13 23.95
C ILE A 27 6.37 13.94 23.00
N LEU A 28 5.40 13.03 23.04
CA LEU A 28 5.35 11.87 22.15
C LEU A 28 5.23 12.27 20.67
N TRP A 29 4.46 13.32 20.37
CA TRP A 29 4.38 13.88 19.02
C TRP A 29 5.75 14.36 18.53
N HIS A 30 6.48 15.11 19.36
CA HIS A 30 7.81 15.61 19.00
C HIS A 30 8.84 14.49 18.85
N ILE A 31 8.83 13.51 19.76
CA ILE A 31 9.67 12.31 19.67
C ILE A 31 9.35 11.56 18.38
N GLY A 32 8.08 11.30 18.09
CA GLY A 32 7.66 10.60 16.88
C GLY A 32 8.10 11.31 15.60
N GLN A 33 7.93 12.63 15.52
CA GLN A 33 8.40 13.42 14.37
C GLN A 33 9.92 13.39 14.17
N THR A 34 10.68 13.20 15.26
CA THR A 34 12.15 13.16 15.21
C THR A 34 12.67 11.76 14.90
N GLU A 35 12.04 10.74 15.49
CA GLU A 35 12.52 9.36 15.49
C GLU A 35 11.92 8.52 14.35
N ILE A 36 10.80 8.91 13.76
CA ILE A 36 10.09 8.10 12.77
C ILE A 36 9.99 8.88 11.46
N LEU A 37 10.73 8.43 10.45
CA LEU A 37 10.60 8.95 9.09
C LEU A 37 9.15 8.75 8.62
N GLY A 38 8.51 9.78 8.08
CA GLY A 38 7.11 9.68 7.67
C GLY A 38 6.11 9.51 8.82
N PHE A 39 6.44 9.97 10.03
CA PHE A 39 5.62 9.82 11.23
C PHE A 39 4.12 10.08 11.05
N THR A 40 3.74 11.12 10.31
CA THR A 40 2.32 11.46 10.06
C THR A 40 1.60 10.31 9.33
N ASP A 41 2.17 9.79 8.25
CA ASP A 41 1.61 8.66 7.49
C ASP A 41 1.59 7.39 8.36
N ALA A 42 2.66 7.13 9.12
CA ALA A 42 2.73 5.98 10.03
C ALA A 42 1.63 6.02 11.10
N LEU A 43 1.39 7.18 11.72
CA LEU A 43 0.37 7.34 12.76
C LEU A 43 -1.04 7.15 12.21
N ILE A 44 -1.32 7.68 11.01
CA ILE A 44 -2.61 7.49 10.35
C ILE A 44 -2.80 6.02 9.99
N ALA A 45 -1.76 5.35 9.47
CA ALA A 45 -1.80 3.92 9.17
C ALA A 45 -2.09 3.08 10.42
N VAL A 46 -1.35 3.27 11.52
CA VAL A 46 -1.57 2.56 12.80
C VAL A 46 -3.00 2.73 13.29
N ARG A 47 -3.52 3.96 13.27
CA ARG A 47 -4.89 4.25 13.72
C ARG A 47 -5.95 3.64 12.80
N ALA A 48 -5.74 3.69 11.49
CA ALA A 48 -6.64 3.09 10.52
C ALA A 48 -6.68 1.57 10.69
N THR A 49 -5.52 0.92 10.79
CA THR A 49 -5.41 -0.52 11.05
C THR A 49 -6.09 -0.90 12.35
N GLU A 50 -5.92 -0.12 13.43
CA GLU A 50 -6.56 -0.40 14.71
C GLU A 50 -8.09 -0.30 14.65
N ILE A 51 -8.65 0.69 13.94
CA ILE A 51 -10.10 0.79 13.73
C ILE A 51 -10.63 -0.46 13.02
N VAL A 52 -9.96 -0.88 11.96
CA VAL A 52 -10.34 -2.06 11.18
C VAL A 52 -10.21 -3.33 12.02
N LYS A 53 -9.12 -3.46 12.79
CA LYS A 53 -8.88 -4.57 13.73
C LYS A 53 -9.96 -4.68 14.78
N GLN A 54 -10.35 -3.56 15.41
CA GLN A 54 -11.39 -3.53 16.43
C GLN A 54 -12.77 -3.89 15.87
N ALA A 55 -13.10 -3.45 14.64
CA ALA A 55 -14.34 -3.86 13.97
C ALA A 55 -14.35 -5.37 13.70
N ALA A 56 -13.25 -5.92 13.15
CA ALA A 56 -13.13 -7.34 12.88
C ALA A 56 -13.19 -8.21 14.15
N LEU A 57 -12.56 -7.77 15.25
CA LEU A 57 -12.65 -8.44 16.55
C LEU A 57 -14.10 -8.46 17.09
N ARG A 58 -14.90 -7.44 16.77
CA ARG A 58 -16.33 -7.38 17.10
C ARG A 58 -17.22 -8.08 16.07
N ARG A 59 -16.62 -8.75 15.08
CA ARG A 59 -17.32 -9.43 13.98
C ARG A 59 -18.18 -8.48 13.12
N ASP A 60 -17.70 -7.26 12.94
CA ASP A 60 -18.37 -6.20 12.19
C ASP A 60 -17.44 -5.62 11.10
N LEU A 61 -18.03 -4.92 10.13
CA LEU A 61 -17.29 -4.15 9.14
C LEU A 61 -16.86 -2.80 9.74
N PRO A 62 -15.69 -2.26 9.37
CA PRO A 62 -15.28 -0.93 9.82
C PRO A 62 -16.22 0.15 9.27
N PRO A 63 -16.25 1.36 9.85
CA PRO A 63 -17.15 2.41 9.40
C PRO A 63 -16.93 2.78 7.92
N THR A 64 -18.00 3.16 7.23
CA THR A 64 -17.96 3.65 5.84
C THR A 64 -18.46 5.10 5.76
N PRO A 65 -17.67 6.05 5.21
CA PRO A 65 -16.23 5.92 4.95
C PRO A 65 -15.41 5.81 6.25
N LEU A 66 -14.19 5.26 6.16
CA LEU A 66 -13.25 5.28 7.28
C LEU A 66 -12.90 6.75 7.59
N PRO A 67 -12.88 7.21 8.86
CA PRO A 67 -12.76 8.63 9.20
C PRO A 67 -11.30 9.13 9.12
N LEU A 68 -10.63 8.93 7.99
CA LEU A 68 -9.20 9.20 7.76
C LEU A 68 -8.80 10.63 8.14
N GLY A 69 -9.63 11.61 7.79
CA GLY A 69 -9.39 13.01 8.10
C GLY A 69 -9.32 13.35 9.59
N LYS A 70 -9.69 12.43 10.51
CA LYS A 70 -9.61 12.61 11.96
C LYS A 70 -8.45 11.86 12.62
N LEU A 71 -7.67 11.08 11.84
CA LEU A 71 -6.63 10.20 12.38
C LEU A 71 -5.26 10.87 12.50
N GLY A 72 -5.07 12.06 11.89
CA GLY A 72 -3.82 12.80 11.98
C GLY A 72 -3.47 13.23 13.41
N GLY A 73 -2.18 13.31 13.73
CA GLY A 73 -1.76 13.68 15.08
C GLY A 73 -1.83 15.18 15.38
N ASP A 74 -2.10 16.01 14.37
CA ASP A 74 -2.51 17.42 14.54
C ASP A 74 -3.89 17.53 15.22
N ILE A 75 -4.77 16.54 15.01
CA ILE A 75 -6.13 16.50 15.55
C ILE A 75 -6.14 15.78 16.91
N ARG A 76 -5.48 14.63 16.98
CA ARG A 76 -5.36 13.83 18.21
C ARG A 76 -3.91 13.46 18.43
N ARG A 77 -3.27 14.04 19.45
CA ARG A 77 -1.88 13.69 19.81
C ARG A 77 -1.72 12.20 20.11
N PRO A 78 -0.55 11.60 19.82
CA PRO A 78 -0.32 10.18 20.02
C PRO A 78 -0.34 9.80 21.49
N THR A 79 -0.82 8.60 21.78
CA THR A 79 -0.76 7.98 23.12
C THR A 79 0.49 7.10 23.26
N LEU A 80 0.83 6.70 24.49
CA LEU A 80 1.98 5.82 24.72
C LEU A 80 1.82 4.45 24.04
N ASP A 81 0.62 3.90 24.00
CA ASP A 81 0.37 2.61 23.34
C ASP A 81 0.43 2.73 21.82
N GLU A 82 -0.05 3.85 21.26
CA GLU A 82 0.16 4.15 19.83
C GLU A 82 1.65 4.26 19.50
N MET A 83 2.46 4.86 20.40
CA MET A 83 3.91 4.97 20.19
C MET A 83 4.62 3.62 20.17
N LYS A 84 4.21 2.64 21.00
CA LYS A 84 4.78 1.28 20.96
C LYS A 84 4.56 0.64 19.59
N VAL A 85 3.32 0.66 19.10
CA VAL A 85 2.96 0.11 17.78
C VAL A 85 3.67 0.88 16.66
N LEU A 86 3.82 2.19 16.79
CA LEU A 86 4.57 3.02 15.84
C LEU A 86 6.05 2.63 15.75
N PHE A 87 6.70 2.30 16.87
CA PHE A 87 8.07 1.79 16.85
C PHE A 87 8.16 0.41 16.17
N ASP A 88 7.15 -0.45 16.32
CA ASP A 88 7.10 -1.72 15.60
C ASP A 88 6.82 -1.54 14.10
N PHE A 89 6.01 -0.55 13.72
CA PHE A 89 5.82 -0.13 12.33
C PHE A 89 7.12 0.42 11.73
N ARG A 90 7.84 1.27 12.47
CA ARG A 90 9.18 1.75 12.08
C ARG A 90 10.14 0.59 11.87
N HIS A 91 10.18 -0.35 12.82
CA HIS A 91 11.05 -1.52 12.75
C HIS A 91 10.73 -2.39 11.52
N LEU A 92 9.44 -2.58 11.20
CA LEU A 92 9.02 -3.27 9.98
C LEU A 92 9.56 -2.59 8.73
N VAL A 93 9.36 -1.28 8.62
CA VAL A 93 9.78 -0.53 7.46
C VAL A 93 11.30 -0.50 7.32
N GLU A 94 12.06 -0.44 8.41
CA GLU A 94 13.52 -0.58 8.42
C GLU A 94 13.99 -1.97 7.97
N CYS A 95 13.29 -3.04 8.39
CA CYS A 95 13.55 -4.41 7.91
C CYS A 95 13.29 -4.54 6.41
N LEU A 96 12.16 -4.01 5.94
CA LEU A 96 11.80 -4.02 4.52
C LEU A 96 12.80 -3.19 3.70
N GLU A 97 13.23 -2.03 4.18
CA GLU A 97 14.26 -1.20 3.52
C GLU A 97 15.55 -1.99 3.23
N ARG A 98 16.05 -2.75 4.22
CA ARG A 98 17.25 -3.57 4.04
C ARG A 98 17.04 -4.68 3.02
N LEU A 99 15.91 -5.38 3.12
CA LEU A 99 15.57 -6.43 2.17
C LEU A 99 15.37 -5.89 0.75
N PHE A 100 14.78 -4.71 0.59
CA PHE A 100 14.70 -4.02 -0.69
C PHE A 100 16.09 -3.77 -1.26
N LYS A 101 17.01 -3.18 -0.47
CA LYS A 101 18.39 -2.92 -0.93
C LYS A 101 19.10 -4.19 -1.39
N GLU A 102 18.94 -5.28 -0.65
CA GLU A 102 19.59 -6.57 -0.95
C GLU A 102 19.00 -7.26 -2.20
N ASN A 103 17.68 -7.17 -2.41
CA ASN A 103 16.99 -7.91 -3.47
C ASN A 103 16.69 -7.07 -4.72
N SER A 104 16.92 -5.76 -4.69
CA SER A 104 16.69 -4.91 -5.86
C SER A 104 17.86 -4.96 -6.84
N HIS A 105 17.58 -4.69 -8.12
CA HIS A 105 18.58 -4.68 -9.17
C HIS A 105 19.69 -3.64 -8.91
N PRO A 106 20.99 -3.96 -9.13
CA PRO A 106 22.11 -3.09 -8.75
C PRO A 106 22.11 -1.70 -9.39
N TYR A 107 21.60 -1.60 -10.61
CA TYR A 107 21.71 -0.39 -11.43
C TYR A 107 21.17 0.89 -10.79
N TRP A 108 20.07 0.84 -10.02
CA TRP A 108 19.48 2.08 -9.49
C TRP A 108 20.30 2.66 -8.33
N TYR A 109 20.87 1.81 -7.46
CA TYR A 109 21.72 2.31 -6.37
C TYR A 109 23.12 2.68 -6.86
N ASP A 110 23.60 2.11 -7.97
CA ASP A 110 24.81 2.56 -8.65
C ASP A 110 24.69 4.04 -9.10
N GLY A 111 23.49 4.47 -9.50
CA GLY A 111 23.20 5.87 -9.82
C GLY A 111 23.44 6.80 -8.62
N ILE A 112 22.98 6.41 -7.43
CA ILE A 112 23.24 7.15 -6.18
C ILE A 112 24.73 7.06 -5.81
N ALA A 113 25.37 5.90 -6.01
CA ALA A 113 26.77 5.68 -5.65
C ALA A 113 27.76 6.57 -6.43
N ARG A 114 27.40 6.96 -7.66
CA ARG A 114 28.19 7.84 -8.55
C ARG A 114 28.09 9.33 -8.20
N LEU A 115 27.18 9.73 -7.31
CA LEU A 115 27.05 11.12 -6.88
C LEU A 115 28.23 11.53 -5.99
N GLU A 116 28.51 12.84 -5.96
CA GLU A 116 29.46 13.43 -5.01
C GLU A 116 29.06 13.11 -3.56
N PRO A 117 30.01 13.02 -2.60
CA PRO A 117 29.72 12.53 -1.25
C PRO A 117 28.54 13.22 -0.53
N GLU A 118 28.42 14.54 -0.65
CA GLU A 118 27.32 15.32 -0.04
C GLU A 118 25.98 15.03 -0.71
N ASP A 119 25.94 15.07 -2.05
CA ASP A 119 24.75 14.77 -2.85
C ASP A 119 24.30 13.31 -2.67
N ARG A 120 25.26 12.39 -2.53
CA ARG A 120 25.00 10.98 -2.25
C ARG A 120 24.34 10.77 -0.90
N MET A 121 24.82 11.45 0.13
CA MET A 121 24.21 11.38 1.47
C MET A 121 22.79 11.94 1.43
N GLN A 122 22.58 13.09 0.78
CA GLN A 122 21.27 13.69 0.64
C GLN A 122 20.31 12.79 -0.16
N ALA A 123 20.76 12.24 -1.29
CA ALA A 123 19.96 11.33 -2.11
C ALA A 123 19.52 10.08 -1.33
N TRP A 124 20.41 9.48 -0.53
CA TRP A 124 20.06 8.34 0.31
C TRP A 124 19.04 8.69 1.40
N MET A 125 19.16 9.85 2.03
CA MET A 125 18.20 10.30 3.04
C MET A 125 16.81 10.52 2.43
N VAL A 126 16.75 11.16 1.27
CA VAL A 126 15.50 11.39 0.55
C VAL A 126 14.88 10.09 0.06
N TRP A 127 15.68 9.20 -0.51
CA TRP A 127 15.24 7.87 -0.95
C TRP A 127 14.64 7.09 0.22
N LYS A 128 15.33 7.05 1.36
CA LYS A 128 14.89 6.35 2.56
C LYS A 128 13.57 6.91 3.08
N GLU A 129 13.46 8.23 3.23
CA GLU A 129 12.22 8.87 3.69
C GLU A 129 11.05 8.54 2.76
N ARG A 130 11.25 8.62 1.45
CA ARG A 130 10.19 8.38 0.46
C ARG A 130 9.74 6.92 0.42
N LEU A 131 10.67 5.96 0.52
CA LEU A 131 10.33 4.55 0.64
C LEU A 131 9.51 4.29 1.90
N HIS A 132 9.94 4.83 3.05
CA HIS A 132 9.24 4.67 4.32
C HIS A 132 7.81 5.22 4.24
N VAL A 133 7.66 6.45 3.76
CA VAL A 133 6.35 7.10 3.55
C VAL A 133 5.48 6.28 2.60
N ALA A 134 6.02 5.78 1.50
CA ALA A 134 5.27 4.94 0.57
C ALA A 134 4.77 3.66 1.25
N LEU A 135 5.62 2.97 2.02
CA LEU A 135 5.23 1.76 2.75
C LEU A 135 4.10 2.04 3.76
N TYR A 136 4.18 3.11 4.55
CA TYR A 136 3.09 3.49 5.45
C TYR A 136 1.80 3.80 4.70
N ARG A 137 1.88 4.42 3.52
CA ARG A 137 0.72 4.65 2.67
C ARG A 137 0.18 3.35 2.08
N GLY A 138 1.03 2.38 1.76
CA GLY A 138 0.63 1.00 1.46
C GLY A 138 -0.26 0.43 2.56
N PHE A 139 0.18 0.50 3.81
CA PHE A 139 -0.57 0.01 4.96
C PHE A 139 -1.88 0.78 5.19
N LEU A 140 -1.81 2.11 5.08
CA LEU A 140 -2.98 2.98 5.20
C LEU A 140 -4.02 2.68 4.13
N SER A 141 -3.61 2.59 2.86
CA SER A 141 -4.51 2.30 1.74
C SER A 141 -5.16 0.93 1.90
N GLY A 142 -4.41 -0.07 2.36
CA GLY A 142 -4.94 -1.39 2.69
C GLY A 142 -6.05 -1.31 3.76
N ALA A 143 -5.82 -0.58 4.84
CA ALA A 143 -6.83 -0.36 5.90
C ALA A 143 -8.03 0.48 5.41
N ALA A 144 -7.78 1.51 4.62
CA ALA A 144 -8.82 2.42 4.11
C ALA A 144 -9.79 1.72 3.14
N LEU A 145 -9.28 0.87 2.26
CA LEU A 145 -10.09 0.16 1.27
C LEU A 145 -10.58 -1.21 1.74
N TYR A 146 -10.13 -1.66 2.92
CA TYR A 146 -10.48 -2.96 3.48
C TYR A 146 -11.99 -3.24 3.41
N ARG A 147 -12.83 -2.33 3.91
CA ARG A 147 -14.29 -2.52 3.85
C ARG A 147 -14.81 -2.65 2.44
N ALA A 148 -14.39 -1.77 1.53
CA ALA A 148 -14.92 -1.74 0.18
C ALA A 148 -14.79 -3.13 -0.48
N TYR A 149 -13.66 -3.80 -0.27
CA TYR A 149 -13.41 -5.14 -0.82
C TYR A 149 -13.99 -6.30 0.02
N GLN A 150 -14.10 -6.15 1.34
CA GLN A 150 -14.57 -7.23 2.24
C GLN A 150 -16.10 -7.25 2.45
N GLU A 151 -16.76 -6.11 2.32
CA GLU A 151 -18.22 -5.96 2.46
C GLU A 151 -19.02 -6.88 1.55
N PRO A 152 -18.70 -7.02 0.24
CA PRO A 152 -19.43 -7.92 -0.65
C PRO A 152 -19.37 -9.38 -0.19
N LEU A 153 -18.24 -9.80 0.37
CA LEU A 153 -18.02 -11.16 0.86
C LEU A 153 -18.77 -11.41 2.18
N THR A 154 -18.77 -10.39 3.04
CA THR A 154 -19.43 -10.45 4.35
C THR A 154 -20.96 -10.45 4.21
N MET A 155 -21.49 -9.62 3.30
CA MET A 155 -22.94 -9.48 3.08
C MET A 155 -23.54 -10.62 2.25
N ALA A 156 -22.73 -11.45 1.60
CA ALA A 156 -23.23 -12.51 0.73
C ALA A 156 -24.09 -13.54 1.48
N SER A 157 -23.73 -13.85 2.73
CA SER A 157 -24.48 -14.79 3.58
C SER A 157 -25.83 -14.23 4.03
N THR A 158 -26.00 -12.91 4.06
CA THR A 158 -27.22 -12.24 4.53
C THR A 158 -28.13 -11.81 3.38
N CYS A 159 -27.56 -11.51 2.21
CA CYS A 159 -28.27 -10.74 1.17
C CYS A 159 -28.40 -11.41 -0.21
N GLY A 160 -27.83 -12.59 -0.51
CA GLY A 160 -27.88 -13.00 -1.91
C GLY A 160 -27.68 -14.45 -2.30
N LEU A 161 -26.59 -15.12 -1.91
CA LEU A 161 -26.23 -16.40 -2.52
C LEU A 161 -25.99 -17.49 -1.48
N PRO A 162 -26.88 -18.48 -1.35
CA PRO A 162 -26.58 -19.68 -0.58
C PRO A 162 -25.29 -20.32 -1.10
N ARG A 163 -24.38 -20.70 -0.18
CA ARG A 163 -23.06 -21.29 -0.52
C ARG A 163 -22.17 -20.38 -1.37
N PHE A 164 -22.32 -19.06 -1.24
CA PHE A 164 -21.46 -18.08 -1.91
C PHE A 164 -19.98 -18.40 -1.71
N LEU A 165 -19.24 -18.58 -2.81
CA LEU A 165 -17.82 -18.93 -2.86
C LEU A 165 -17.45 -20.25 -2.17
N ASP A 166 -18.41 -21.08 -1.75
CA ASP A 166 -18.10 -22.40 -1.18
C ASP A 166 -17.31 -23.24 -2.18
N GLY A 167 -17.73 -23.24 -3.46
CA GLY A 167 -17.02 -23.95 -4.53
C GLY A 167 -15.64 -23.34 -4.80
N PHE A 168 -15.52 -22.02 -4.73
CA PHE A 168 -14.27 -21.28 -4.94
C PHE A 168 -13.22 -21.65 -3.88
N TRP A 169 -13.63 -21.74 -2.61
CA TRP A 169 -12.72 -21.92 -1.48
C TRP A 169 -12.54 -23.37 -1.02
N ARG A 170 -13.47 -24.29 -1.33
CA ARG A 170 -13.35 -25.71 -0.92
C ARG A 170 -12.35 -26.49 -1.77
N VAL A 171 -11.99 -26.02 -2.96
CA VAL A 171 -10.96 -26.67 -3.78
C VAL A 171 -9.62 -26.49 -3.08
N LYS A 172 -9.19 -27.51 -2.32
CA LYS A 172 -7.84 -27.58 -1.76
C LYS A 172 -6.85 -27.80 -2.91
N GLY A 173 -6.15 -26.74 -3.32
CA GLY A 173 -5.11 -26.78 -4.34
C GLY A 173 -4.87 -25.43 -5.01
N ASP A 174 -3.92 -25.39 -5.94
CA ASP A 174 -3.60 -24.18 -6.72
C ASP A 174 -4.67 -23.77 -7.74
N GLY A 175 -5.68 -24.61 -7.96
CA GLY A 175 -6.88 -24.22 -8.69
C GLY A 175 -7.87 -23.55 -7.74
N ALA A 176 -7.97 -22.22 -7.77
CA ALA A 176 -9.18 -21.58 -7.28
C ALA A 176 -10.37 -22.15 -8.08
N GLY A 177 -11.47 -22.50 -7.39
CA GLY A 177 -12.69 -22.91 -8.11
C GLY A 177 -13.17 -21.79 -9.04
N THR A 178 -13.79 -22.11 -10.17
CA THR A 178 -14.30 -21.07 -11.07
C THR A 178 -15.54 -20.40 -10.47
N LEU A 179 -15.58 -19.07 -10.52
CA LEU A 179 -16.76 -18.30 -10.12
C LEU A 179 -17.95 -18.64 -11.02
N THR A 180 -19.08 -18.97 -10.41
CA THR A 180 -20.35 -19.16 -11.12
C THR A 180 -20.87 -17.83 -11.67
N SER A 181 -21.71 -17.89 -12.71
CA SER A 181 -22.32 -16.68 -13.29
C SER A 181 -23.15 -15.88 -12.27
N ALA A 182 -23.74 -16.56 -11.27
CA ALA A 182 -24.50 -15.92 -10.22
C ALA A 182 -23.60 -15.16 -9.23
N GLU A 183 -22.47 -15.75 -8.82
CA GLU A 183 -21.46 -15.09 -7.98
C GLU A 183 -20.87 -13.86 -8.67
N LYS A 184 -20.55 -13.99 -9.97
CA LYS A 184 -20.07 -12.87 -10.79
C LYS A 184 -21.08 -11.73 -10.82
N ARG A 185 -22.35 -12.03 -11.12
CA ARG A 185 -23.42 -11.01 -11.16
C ARG A 185 -23.63 -10.34 -9.81
N TYR A 186 -23.51 -11.08 -8.72
CA TYR A 186 -23.59 -10.54 -7.36
C TYR A 186 -22.43 -9.58 -7.07
N LEU A 187 -21.18 -9.98 -7.33
CA LEU A 187 -20.00 -9.16 -7.09
C LEU A 187 -20.05 -7.84 -7.88
N LEU A 188 -20.50 -7.88 -9.15
CA LEU A 188 -20.64 -6.71 -10.01
C LEU A 188 -21.72 -5.70 -9.56
N GLN A 189 -22.54 -6.02 -8.55
CA GLN A 189 -23.45 -5.04 -7.92
C GLN A 189 -22.69 -4.02 -7.07
N TYR A 190 -21.50 -4.38 -6.59
CA TYR A 190 -20.67 -3.53 -5.76
C TYR A 190 -19.73 -2.71 -6.64
N PRO A 191 -19.70 -1.36 -6.48
CA PRO A 191 -18.87 -0.50 -7.33
C PRO A 191 -17.40 -0.93 -7.35
N ILE A 192 -16.83 -1.37 -6.22
CA ILE A 192 -15.43 -1.78 -6.14
C ILE A 192 -15.02 -2.89 -7.12
N PHE A 193 -15.95 -3.69 -7.64
CA PHE A 193 -15.69 -4.75 -8.61
C PHE A 193 -16.03 -4.36 -10.05
N LYS A 194 -16.44 -3.11 -10.28
CA LYS A 194 -16.67 -2.54 -11.61
C LYS A 194 -15.44 -1.75 -12.07
N PHE A 195 -14.41 -2.47 -12.49
CA PHE A 195 -13.08 -1.92 -12.74
C PHE A 195 -13.02 -0.75 -13.73
N GLU A 196 -13.95 -0.65 -14.69
CA GLU A 196 -14.00 0.46 -15.66
C GLU A 196 -14.78 1.69 -15.18
N GLU A 197 -15.64 1.54 -14.18
CA GLU A 197 -16.44 2.64 -13.63
C GLU A 197 -15.67 3.41 -12.53
N PHE A 198 -14.35 3.23 -12.43
CA PHE A 198 -13.51 3.77 -11.36
C PHE A 198 -13.64 5.29 -11.16
N GLN A 199 -13.98 6.06 -12.20
CA GLN A 199 -14.25 7.50 -12.10
C GLN A 199 -15.49 7.83 -11.25
N GLN A 200 -16.45 6.91 -11.19
CA GLN A 200 -17.67 7.02 -10.39
C GLN A 200 -17.45 6.58 -8.93
N HIS A 201 -16.29 6.02 -8.60
CA HIS A 201 -15.98 5.49 -7.26
C HIS A 201 -15.48 6.57 -6.30
N GLY A 202 -15.90 7.83 -6.49
CA GLY A 202 -15.51 8.97 -5.67
C GLY A 202 -15.80 8.73 -4.18
N ASP A 203 -16.97 8.19 -3.85
CA ASP A 203 -17.36 7.92 -2.46
C ASP A 203 -16.44 6.88 -1.76
N ILE A 204 -15.80 6.01 -2.54
CA ILE A 204 -14.88 4.98 -2.04
C ILE A 204 -13.45 5.54 -1.95
N PHE A 205 -12.99 6.19 -3.03
CA PHE A 205 -11.58 6.55 -3.19
C PHE A 205 -11.24 7.96 -2.72
N GLN A 206 -12.20 8.88 -2.67
CA GLN A 206 -11.94 10.28 -2.33
C GLN A 206 -11.33 10.47 -0.93
N PRO A 207 -11.80 9.79 0.15
CA PRO A 207 -11.22 9.99 1.46
C PRO A 207 -9.72 9.66 1.52
N LEU A 208 -9.28 8.64 0.78
CA LEU A 208 -7.86 8.28 0.66
C LEU A 208 -7.12 9.24 -0.27
N ALA A 209 -7.74 9.63 -1.38
CA ALA A 209 -7.19 10.63 -2.30
C ALA A 209 -6.89 11.96 -1.59
N ASP A 210 -7.78 12.40 -0.69
CA ASP A 210 -7.61 13.64 0.08
C ASP A 210 -6.35 13.60 0.94
N ILE A 211 -5.99 12.45 1.52
CA ILE A 211 -4.74 12.29 2.28
C ILE A 211 -3.53 12.53 1.36
N PHE A 212 -3.51 11.90 0.18
CA PHE A 212 -2.43 12.10 -0.80
C PHE A 212 -2.34 13.54 -1.27
N VAL A 213 -3.48 14.20 -1.54
CA VAL A 213 -3.55 15.59 -1.97
C VAL A 213 -3.06 16.55 -0.87
N GLN A 214 -3.46 16.33 0.39
CA GLN A 214 -3.04 17.18 1.51
C GLN A 214 -1.54 17.05 1.79
N GLU A 215 -1.01 15.83 1.79
CA GLU A 215 0.42 15.60 2.05
C GLU A 215 1.31 16.07 0.90
N SER A 216 0.89 15.89 -0.35
CA SER A 216 1.60 16.45 -1.50
C SER A 216 1.66 17.97 -1.47
N LYS A 217 0.59 18.65 -1.00
CA LYS A 217 0.61 20.12 -0.81
C LYS A 217 1.64 20.56 0.22
N ARG A 218 1.81 19.79 1.30
CA ARG A 218 2.85 20.04 2.32
C ARG A 218 4.25 19.89 1.73
N LYS A 219 4.49 18.85 0.92
CA LYS A 219 5.79 18.55 0.30
C LYS A 219 6.12 19.41 -0.93
N ALA A 220 5.14 19.99 -1.61
CA ALA A 220 5.33 20.84 -2.80
C ALA A 220 6.20 22.09 -2.55
N LYS A 221 6.40 22.46 -1.28
CA LYS A 221 7.24 23.59 -0.84
C LYS A 221 8.73 23.26 -0.73
N VAL A 222 9.11 21.98 -0.82
CA VAL A 222 10.50 21.54 -0.72
C VAL A 222 11.13 21.60 -2.12
N VAL A 223 12.16 22.43 -2.27
CA VAL A 223 12.83 22.72 -3.54
C VAL A 223 13.75 21.56 -3.95
N ASN A 224 13.63 21.09 -5.19
CA ASN A 224 14.50 20.07 -5.79
C ASN A 224 15.92 20.62 -6.00
N ALA A 225 16.92 20.11 -5.26
CA ALA A 225 18.29 20.62 -5.30
C ALA A 225 19.19 19.94 -6.37
N LEU A 226 18.92 18.67 -6.70
CA LEU A 226 19.72 17.90 -7.67
C LEU A 226 19.50 18.38 -9.12
N LYS A 227 20.30 17.96 -10.12
CA LYS A 227 20.12 18.24 -11.57
C LYS A 227 19.58 17.01 -12.34
N GLY A 228 18.85 17.16 -13.45
CA GLY A 228 18.21 16.06 -14.24
C GLY A 228 16.67 16.18 -14.47
N ALA A 229 16.05 15.29 -15.25
CA ALA A 229 14.59 15.32 -15.43
C ALA A 229 13.84 14.79 -14.20
N THR A 230 12.72 15.41 -13.86
CA THR A 230 11.84 14.94 -12.78
C THR A 230 10.99 13.75 -13.25
N LEU A 231 10.49 12.92 -12.33
CA LEU A 231 9.54 11.85 -12.71
C LEU A 231 8.31 12.42 -13.42
N TYR A 232 7.87 13.62 -13.06
CA TYR A 232 6.71 14.26 -13.68
C TYR A 232 6.99 14.61 -15.15
N GLU A 233 8.18 15.13 -15.45
CA GLU A 233 8.61 15.43 -16.82
C GLU A 233 8.80 14.16 -17.66
N ARG A 234 9.26 13.05 -17.06
CA ARG A 234 9.53 11.82 -17.80
C ARG A 234 8.30 10.91 -17.98
N TYR A 235 7.39 10.87 -16.99
CA TYR A 235 6.24 9.94 -16.97
C TYR A 235 4.89 10.60 -17.30
N GLY A 236 4.76 11.93 -17.27
CA GLY A 236 3.44 12.56 -17.36
C GLY A 236 3.44 14.03 -17.75
N ALA A 237 4.40 14.48 -18.55
CA ALA A 237 4.52 15.89 -18.88
C ALA A 237 3.30 16.41 -19.63
N GLU A 238 2.73 17.50 -19.12
CA GLU A 238 1.72 18.41 -19.70
C GLU A 238 0.25 18.10 -19.43
N GLN A 239 -0.10 16.91 -18.91
CA GLN A 239 -1.50 16.58 -18.62
C GLN A 239 -1.76 16.68 -17.12
N TYR A 240 -2.32 17.82 -16.71
CA TYR A 240 -2.97 18.00 -15.42
C TYR A 240 -4.06 19.04 -15.59
N ASP A 241 -5.02 19.06 -14.67
CA ASP A 241 -6.00 20.13 -14.64
C ASP A 241 -5.48 21.26 -13.75
N PRO A 242 -5.03 22.41 -14.32
CA PRO A 242 -4.59 23.54 -13.52
C PRO A 242 -5.74 24.18 -12.71
N ALA A 243 -7.00 23.88 -13.04
CA ALA A 243 -8.13 24.27 -12.20
C ALA A 243 -8.19 23.44 -10.90
N VAL A 244 -7.52 22.28 -10.83
CA VAL A 244 -7.54 21.37 -9.70
C VAL A 244 -6.26 21.45 -8.87
N LEU A 245 -5.07 21.53 -9.50
CA LEU A 245 -3.78 21.55 -8.81
C LEU A 245 -2.82 22.56 -9.42
N GLU A 246 -2.07 23.27 -8.58
CA GLU A 246 -0.89 24.04 -9.01
C GLU A 246 0.22 23.08 -9.48
N ARG A 247 1.06 23.51 -10.43
CA ARG A 247 2.09 22.65 -11.06
C ARG A 247 3.02 21.94 -10.06
N SER A 248 3.52 22.66 -9.06
CA SER A 248 4.41 22.08 -8.03
C SER A 248 3.69 21.06 -7.15
N HIS A 249 2.42 21.30 -6.85
CA HIS A 249 1.56 20.37 -6.12
C HIS A 249 1.26 19.13 -6.96
N ALA A 250 0.90 19.29 -8.24
CA ALA A 250 0.69 18.19 -9.17
C ALA A 250 1.94 17.31 -9.27
N GLN A 251 3.12 17.90 -9.42
CA GLN A 251 4.39 17.17 -9.46
C GLN A 251 4.63 16.36 -8.17
N ALA A 252 4.45 16.97 -7.00
CA ALA A 252 4.64 16.28 -5.72
C ALA A 252 3.64 15.13 -5.54
N LEU A 253 2.37 15.34 -5.92
CA LEU A 253 1.32 14.32 -5.87
C LEU A 253 1.64 13.15 -6.81
N PHE A 254 2.09 13.46 -8.03
CA PHE A 254 2.42 12.47 -9.04
C PHE A 254 3.59 11.58 -8.59
N HIS A 255 4.65 12.18 -8.04
CA HIS A 255 5.78 11.42 -7.47
C HIS A 255 5.33 10.48 -6.36
N GLN A 256 4.52 11.01 -5.43
CA GLN A 256 3.97 10.22 -4.32
C GLN A 256 3.07 9.07 -4.80
N LEU A 257 2.31 9.29 -5.87
CA LEU A 257 1.45 8.26 -6.46
C LEU A 257 2.28 7.14 -7.11
N LEU A 258 3.35 7.47 -7.84
CA LEU A 258 4.23 6.45 -8.43
C LEU A 258 4.97 5.66 -7.34
N GLN A 259 5.46 6.33 -6.29
CA GLN A 259 6.10 5.66 -5.14
C GLN A 259 5.13 4.72 -4.42
N PHE A 260 3.88 5.15 -4.25
CA PHE A 260 2.82 4.31 -3.73
C PHE A 260 2.53 3.12 -4.66
N MET A 261 2.39 3.36 -5.97
CA MET A 261 2.14 2.29 -6.96
C MET A 261 3.26 1.24 -6.95
N PHE A 262 4.51 1.68 -6.78
CA PHE A 262 5.65 0.78 -6.61
C PHE A 262 5.41 -0.15 -5.42
N VAL A 263 5.23 0.38 -4.20
CA VAL A 263 5.06 -0.50 -3.02
C VAL A 263 3.74 -1.27 -3.03
N ALA A 264 2.69 -0.74 -3.64
CA ALA A 264 1.37 -1.34 -3.69
C ALA A 264 1.31 -2.59 -4.57
N HIS A 265 2.25 -2.75 -5.51
CA HIS A 265 2.30 -3.89 -6.42
C HIS A 265 3.75 -4.27 -6.78
N SER A 266 4.68 -4.12 -5.85
CA SER A 266 6.06 -4.55 -6.06
C SER A 266 6.16 -6.05 -5.85
N GLY A 267 6.54 -6.78 -6.90
CA GLY A 267 6.92 -8.20 -6.79
C GLY A 267 7.99 -8.42 -5.72
N ILE A 268 8.85 -7.42 -5.47
CA ILE A 268 9.88 -7.49 -4.43
C ILE A 268 9.25 -7.66 -3.04
N LEU A 269 8.12 -7.01 -2.72
CA LEU A 269 7.46 -7.24 -1.42
C LEU A 269 7.00 -8.70 -1.25
N GLN A 270 6.48 -9.29 -2.34
CA GLN A 270 6.05 -10.69 -2.35
C GLN A 270 7.25 -11.67 -2.26
N GLU A 271 8.43 -11.24 -2.71
CA GLU A 271 9.66 -12.00 -2.61
C GLU A 271 10.37 -11.83 -1.26
N ILE A 272 10.25 -10.69 -0.59
CA ILE A 272 10.98 -10.45 0.67
C ILE A 272 10.15 -10.78 1.92
N ILE A 273 8.83 -10.78 1.82
CA ILE A 273 7.91 -11.25 2.87
C ILE A 273 7.54 -12.70 2.58
N ARG A 274 7.83 -13.60 3.52
CA ARG A 274 7.57 -15.05 3.39
C ARG A 274 6.44 -15.50 4.30
N ASN A 275 5.70 -16.53 3.95
CA ASN A 275 4.73 -17.09 4.91
C ASN A 275 5.46 -17.89 5.99
N GLU A 276 5.02 -17.75 7.24
CA GLU A 276 5.60 -18.48 8.38
C GLU A 276 5.49 -20.00 8.21
N ASP A 277 4.38 -20.47 7.63
CA ASP A 277 4.10 -21.90 7.41
C ASP A 277 4.80 -22.47 6.16
N GLY A 278 5.50 -21.64 5.38
CA GLY A 278 6.16 -22.02 4.13
C GLY A 278 5.22 -22.47 3.02
N TYR A 279 3.88 -22.44 3.23
CA TYR A 279 2.93 -22.74 2.18
C TYR A 279 2.86 -21.58 1.20
N PRO A 280 2.64 -21.84 -0.11
CA PRO A 280 2.44 -20.80 -1.13
C PRO A 280 1.06 -20.13 -1.01
N TYR A 281 0.67 -19.76 0.21
CA TYR A 281 -0.44 -18.85 0.42
C TYR A 281 -0.02 -17.47 -0.13
N LYS A 282 -0.88 -16.78 -0.88
CA LYS A 282 -0.62 -15.39 -1.32
C LYS A 282 0.53 -15.17 -2.32
N SER A 283 0.86 -16.15 -3.17
CA SER A 283 1.90 -16.01 -4.21
C SER A 283 3.32 -15.68 -3.70
N ARG A 284 3.54 -15.68 -2.37
CA ARG A 284 4.83 -15.47 -1.71
C ARG A 284 5.64 -16.76 -1.76
N THR A 285 6.20 -17.06 -2.92
CA THR A 285 6.95 -18.29 -3.18
C THR A 285 8.42 -18.15 -2.79
N GLY A 286 8.91 -18.98 -1.88
CA GLY A 286 10.31 -19.00 -1.48
C GLY A 286 10.67 -20.24 -0.68
N PRO A 287 11.97 -20.51 -0.46
CA PRO A 287 12.39 -21.61 0.41
C PRO A 287 11.78 -21.43 1.80
N ILE A 288 11.44 -22.55 2.47
CA ILE A 288 10.93 -22.55 3.84
C ILE A 288 11.89 -21.72 4.69
N PRO A 289 11.41 -20.65 5.35
CA PRO A 289 12.28 -19.79 6.14
C PRO A 289 13.01 -20.60 7.19
N LYS A 290 14.29 -20.28 7.41
CA LYS A 290 14.99 -20.77 8.62
C LYS A 290 14.23 -20.24 9.83
N LYS A 291 13.99 -21.10 10.83
CA LYS A 291 13.34 -20.71 12.07
C LYS A 291 14.05 -19.47 12.63
N MET A 292 13.31 -18.37 12.81
CA MET A 292 13.86 -17.12 13.33
C MET A 292 14.41 -17.36 14.75
N PRO A 293 15.73 -17.28 14.96
CA PRO A 293 16.31 -17.59 16.26
C PRO A 293 16.07 -16.43 17.24
N GLY A 294 15.84 -16.76 18.51
CA GLY A 294 15.78 -15.76 19.58
C GLY A 294 14.44 -15.01 19.68
N ARG A 295 14.51 -13.78 20.20
CA ARG A 295 13.36 -12.90 20.35
C ARG A 295 12.99 -12.31 18.99
N HIS A 296 11.71 -12.07 18.80
CA HIS A 296 11.16 -11.47 17.61
C HIS A 296 10.14 -10.39 17.99
N ARG A 297 9.92 -9.46 17.08
CA ARG A 297 8.85 -8.46 17.15
C ARG A 297 7.70 -8.89 16.26
N THR A 298 6.48 -8.54 16.66
CA THR A 298 5.30 -8.76 15.84
C THR A 298 4.50 -7.48 15.67
N VAL A 299 3.91 -7.32 14.49
CA VAL A 299 3.05 -6.17 14.20
C VAL A 299 1.91 -6.60 13.29
N THR A 300 0.70 -6.09 13.56
CA THR A 300 -0.44 -6.31 12.66
C THR A 300 -0.52 -5.18 11.64
N VAL A 301 -0.56 -5.54 10.35
CA VAL A 301 -0.72 -4.61 9.23
C VAL A 301 -1.77 -5.13 8.24
N ILE A 302 -2.25 -4.26 7.36
CA ILE A 302 -3.09 -4.61 6.22
C ILE A 302 -2.38 -4.09 4.99
N PHE A 303 -1.78 -4.98 4.19
CA PHE A 303 -1.17 -4.57 2.93
C PHE A 303 -2.23 -4.31 1.86
N PHE A 304 -1.93 -3.40 0.95
CA PHE A 304 -2.83 -2.97 -0.12
C PHE A 304 -3.07 -4.04 -1.20
N ASP A 305 -2.08 -4.87 -1.50
CA ASP A 305 -2.17 -5.98 -2.45
C ASP A 305 -2.89 -7.20 -1.84
N VAL A 306 -2.87 -7.32 -0.51
CA VAL A 306 -3.43 -8.47 0.22
C VAL A 306 -4.84 -8.21 0.75
N LEU A 307 -5.15 -6.97 1.15
CA LEU A 307 -6.45 -6.52 1.67
C LEU A 307 -7.02 -7.42 2.78
N SER A 308 -6.13 -8.01 3.58
CA SER A 308 -6.45 -8.84 4.75
C SER A 308 -5.42 -8.62 5.87
N PHE A 309 -5.78 -8.99 7.10
CA PHE A 309 -4.88 -8.84 8.24
C PHE A 309 -3.69 -9.79 8.13
N GLU A 310 -2.51 -9.22 8.33
CA GLU A 310 -1.27 -9.97 8.47
C GLU A 310 -0.62 -9.60 9.78
N GLU A 311 -0.27 -10.62 10.56
CA GLU A 311 0.72 -10.47 11.61
C GLU A 311 2.08 -10.75 11.01
N ILE A 312 2.95 -9.75 11.10
CA ILE A 312 4.28 -9.76 10.54
C ILE A 312 5.27 -9.97 11.68
N ILE A 313 6.08 -11.01 11.54
CA ILE A 313 7.11 -11.44 12.48
C ILE A 313 8.47 -11.00 11.93
N MET A 314 9.22 -10.29 12.77
CA MET A 314 10.49 -9.67 12.42
C MET A 314 11.54 -10.02 13.47
N PRO A 315 12.83 -10.07 13.09
CA PRO A 315 13.90 -10.24 14.08
C PRO A 315 13.90 -9.08 15.09
N GLU A 316 14.46 -9.31 16.29
CA GLU A 316 14.60 -8.26 17.31
C GLU A 316 15.45 -7.08 16.82
N ASN A 317 16.51 -7.36 16.05
CA ASN A 317 17.38 -6.37 15.41
C ASN A 317 17.17 -6.36 13.91
N VAL A 318 17.22 -5.18 13.30
CA VAL A 318 16.99 -4.99 11.86
C VAL A 318 18.12 -5.64 11.03
N GLU A 319 19.32 -5.69 11.58
CA GLU A 319 20.52 -6.30 10.98
C GLU A 319 20.33 -7.78 10.64
N ASP A 320 19.57 -8.50 11.46
CA ASP A 320 19.42 -9.95 11.38
C ASP A 320 18.42 -10.36 10.27
N VAL A 321 17.74 -9.39 9.64
CA VAL A 321 16.73 -9.66 8.60
C VAL A 321 17.36 -10.29 7.36
N ILE A 322 18.61 -9.96 7.07
CA ILE A 322 19.39 -10.53 5.97
C ILE A 322 19.74 -11.98 6.35
N GLY A 323 18.93 -12.93 5.86
CA GLY A 323 19.09 -14.36 6.10
C GLY A 323 17.99 -15.01 6.96
N THR A 324 17.16 -14.22 7.65
CA THR A 324 15.99 -14.72 8.42
C THR A 324 14.64 -14.37 7.77
N PHE A 325 14.61 -13.37 6.88
CA PHE A 325 13.41 -12.83 6.22
C PHE A 325 12.41 -12.19 7.19
N VAL A 326 11.44 -11.48 6.63
CA VAL A 326 10.22 -11.05 7.34
C VAL A 326 9.14 -12.11 7.09
N LEU A 327 8.50 -12.59 8.15
CA LEU A 327 7.49 -13.65 8.05
C LEU A 327 6.09 -13.07 8.21
N ALA A 328 5.14 -13.59 7.45
CA ALA A 328 3.73 -13.24 7.53
C ALA A 328 2.90 -14.45 7.92
N ARG A 329 1.91 -14.20 8.78
CA ARG A 329 0.84 -15.15 9.07
C ARG A 329 -0.51 -14.43 9.15
N PRO A 330 -1.62 -15.15 9.04
CA PRO A 330 -2.95 -14.55 9.21
C PRO A 330 -3.05 -13.82 10.56
N GLY A 331 -3.41 -12.53 10.54
CA GLY A 331 -3.36 -11.67 11.73
C GLY A 331 -4.52 -11.81 12.72
N LEU A 332 -5.57 -12.55 12.36
CA LEU A 332 -6.66 -12.93 13.26
C LEU A 332 -6.79 -14.46 13.20
N GLY A 333 -6.81 -15.12 14.36
CA GLY A 333 -6.95 -16.56 14.45
C GLY A 333 -8.15 -17.04 13.64
N ARG A 334 -7.93 -17.96 12.71
CA ARG A 334 -9.04 -18.56 11.94
C ARG A 334 -9.92 -19.32 12.93
N PRO A 335 -11.25 -19.11 12.95
CA PRO A 335 -12.13 -20.07 13.61
C PRO A 335 -11.89 -21.44 12.98
N VAL A 336 -11.82 -22.46 13.84
CA VAL A 336 -11.57 -23.85 13.43
C VAL A 336 -12.67 -24.27 12.44
N ASP A 337 -12.22 -24.69 11.26
CA ASP A 337 -13.04 -25.01 10.10
C ASP A 337 -13.88 -26.27 10.36
N ASN A 338 -15.05 -26.11 10.98
CA ASN A 338 -16.01 -27.20 11.22
C ASN A 338 -16.98 -27.35 10.03
N GLY A 339 -16.45 -27.34 8.80
CA GLY A 339 -17.01 -28.01 7.62
C GLY A 339 -18.43 -27.69 7.14
N SER A 340 -19.16 -26.76 7.76
CA SER A 340 -20.56 -26.50 7.40
C SER A 340 -20.98 -25.08 7.73
N ASN A 341 -21.24 -24.32 6.65
CA ASN A 341 -21.73 -22.94 6.62
C ASN A 341 -20.80 -21.93 7.30
N LEU A 342 -19.85 -21.41 6.53
CA LEU A 342 -19.11 -20.23 6.98
C LEU A 342 -20.11 -19.08 7.17
N SER A 343 -20.12 -18.47 8.36
CA SER A 343 -20.86 -17.22 8.56
C SER A 343 -20.19 -16.11 7.75
N GLY A 344 -20.94 -15.13 7.23
CA GLY A 344 -20.39 -14.02 6.43
C GLY A 344 -19.17 -13.34 7.06
N VAL A 345 -19.11 -13.32 8.40
CA VAL A 345 -18.02 -12.79 9.20
C VAL A 345 -16.70 -13.56 9.03
N GLU A 346 -16.74 -14.85 8.73
CA GLU A 346 -15.52 -15.66 8.55
C GLU A 346 -14.77 -15.30 7.25
N TYR A 347 -15.42 -14.58 6.33
CA TYR A 347 -14.78 -14.02 5.14
C TYR A 347 -13.91 -12.80 5.44
N VAL A 348 -14.17 -12.08 6.54
CA VAL A 348 -13.46 -10.85 6.96
C VAL A 348 -11.95 -11.11 7.12
N SER A 349 -11.54 -12.35 7.38
CA SER A 349 -10.12 -12.73 7.52
C SER A 349 -9.49 -13.38 6.28
N ARG A 350 -10.24 -13.57 5.18
CA ARG A 350 -9.76 -14.31 4.00
C ARG A 350 -8.97 -13.40 3.07
N ASN A 351 -7.86 -13.93 2.56
CA ASN A 351 -7.14 -13.31 1.45
C ASN A 351 -8.04 -13.29 0.21
N ILE A 352 -8.19 -12.11 -0.39
CA ILE A 352 -9.00 -11.90 -1.58
C ILE A 352 -8.17 -11.84 -2.86
N GLU A 353 -6.85 -11.88 -2.81
CA GLU A 353 -5.95 -11.80 -3.98
C GLU A 353 -6.34 -12.80 -5.09
N LYS A 354 -6.53 -14.09 -4.73
CA LYS A 354 -7.00 -15.10 -5.70
C LYS A 354 -8.38 -14.76 -6.26
N LEU A 355 -9.27 -14.23 -5.43
CA LEU A 355 -10.60 -13.80 -5.89
C LEU A 355 -10.48 -12.60 -6.85
N LEU A 356 -9.65 -11.60 -6.53
CA LEU A 356 -9.40 -10.45 -7.36
C LEU A 356 -8.82 -10.87 -8.71
N TYR A 357 -7.81 -11.75 -8.70
CA TYR A 357 -7.25 -12.35 -9.90
C TYR A 357 -8.34 -13.02 -10.77
N GLU A 358 -9.21 -13.83 -10.18
CA GLU A 358 -10.28 -14.50 -10.91
C GLU A 358 -11.33 -13.51 -11.45
N ILE A 359 -11.75 -12.50 -10.66
CA ILE A 359 -12.65 -11.45 -11.15
C ILE A 359 -11.98 -10.65 -12.28
N GLN A 360 -10.69 -10.38 -12.19
CA GLN A 360 -9.92 -9.70 -13.24
C GLN A 360 -10.03 -10.46 -14.58
N TRP A 361 -9.86 -11.79 -14.57
CA TRP A 361 -9.98 -12.62 -15.77
C TRP A 361 -11.39 -12.65 -16.36
N PHE A 362 -12.43 -12.62 -15.52
CA PHE A 362 -13.81 -12.84 -15.95
C PHE A 362 -14.69 -11.60 -16.06
N SER A 363 -14.30 -10.46 -15.50
CA SER A 363 -15.10 -9.23 -15.51
C SER A 363 -15.39 -8.70 -16.91
N GLY A 364 -14.68 -9.20 -17.94
CA GLY A 364 -14.72 -8.69 -19.30
C GLY A 364 -14.00 -7.36 -19.45
N GLN A 365 -13.76 -6.64 -18.36
CA GLN A 365 -13.30 -5.26 -18.26
C GLN A 365 -11.80 -5.14 -17.99
N PRO A 366 -10.95 -4.58 -18.88
CA PRO A 366 -10.85 -4.69 -20.33
C PRO A 366 -9.86 -5.80 -20.77
N ASN A 367 -10.32 -7.07 -20.80
CA ASN A 367 -9.72 -8.05 -21.72
C ASN A 367 -10.35 -7.90 -23.13
N TYR A 368 -11.03 -6.77 -23.38
CA TYR A 368 -11.77 -6.46 -24.61
C TYR A 368 -10.86 -6.24 -25.81
N TYR A 369 -9.60 -5.81 -25.59
CA TYR A 369 -8.75 -5.39 -26.68
C TYR A 369 -8.06 -6.53 -27.38
N TRP A 370 -7.44 -7.49 -26.68
CA TRP A 370 -6.85 -8.73 -27.23
C TRP A 370 -6.77 -9.81 -26.12
N PRO A 371 -6.71 -11.12 -26.46
CA PRO A 371 -6.52 -12.20 -25.47
C PRO A 371 -5.26 -12.07 -24.61
N SER A 372 -4.23 -11.34 -25.09
CA SER A 372 -2.96 -11.07 -24.40
C SER A 372 -2.93 -9.74 -23.63
N CYS A 373 -3.85 -8.81 -23.92
CA CYS A 373 -3.92 -7.51 -23.25
C CYS A 373 -4.61 -7.65 -21.90
N ARG A 374 -3.80 -7.89 -20.86
CA ARG A 374 -4.29 -7.95 -19.48
C ARG A 374 -4.62 -6.56 -18.97
N THR A 375 -5.66 -6.52 -18.16
CA THR A 375 -6.12 -5.34 -17.45
C THR A 375 -5.18 -4.98 -16.31
N PRO A 376 -5.18 -3.72 -15.83
CA PRO A 376 -4.53 -3.40 -14.57
C PRO A 376 -5.04 -4.30 -13.44
N PRO A 377 -4.17 -4.75 -12.52
CA PRO A 377 -4.58 -5.45 -11.30
C PRO A 377 -5.74 -4.73 -10.58
N PRO A 378 -6.78 -5.43 -10.12
CA PRO A 378 -7.98 -4.86 -9.49
C PRO A 378 -7.74 -3.87 -8.36
N GLU A 379 -6.68 -4.06 -7.59
CA GLU A 379 -6.24 -3.20 -6.50
C GLU A 379 -5.75 -1.83 -7.01
N LEU A 380 -5.22 -1.74 -8.24
CA LEU A 380 -4.76 -0.48 -8.82
C LEU A 380 -5.89 0.46 -9.27
N GLN A 381 -7.17 0.12 -9.04
CA GLN A 381 -8.29 1.03 -9.31
C GLN A 381 -8.16 2.38 -8.62
N PHE A 382 -7.67 2.40 -7.37
CA PHE A 382 -7.40 3.66 -6.68
C PHE A 382 -6.36 4.50 -7.44
N VAL A 383 -5.31 3.86 -7.96
CA VAL A 383 -4.29 4.53 -8.78
C VAL A 383 -4.90 5.06 -10.09
N ARG A 384 -5.74 4.27 -10.77
CA ARG A 384 -6.48 4.71 -11.97
C ARG A 384 -7.34 5.93 -11.69
N TYR A 385 -8.06 5.93 -10.57
CA TYR A 385 -8.87 7.05 -10.11
C TYR A 385 -8.02 8.32 -9.94
N MET A 386 -6.90 8.22 -9.23
CA MET A 386 -5.98 9.35 -9.02
C MET A 386 -5.40 9.87 -10.35
N LEU A 387 -4.93 8.98 -11.22
CA LEU A 387 -4.39 9.31 -12.54
C LEU A 387 -5.40 10.05 -13.41
N SER A 388 -6.62 9.53 -13.50
CA SER A 388 -7.67 10.15 -14.30
C SER A 388 -8.11 11.50 -13.73
N LYS A 389 -8.32 11.57 -12.40
CA LYS A 389 -8.89 12.74 -11.75
C LYS A 389 -7.94 13.94 -11.73
N TYR A 390 -6.67 13.71 -11.41
CA TYR A 390 -5.71 14.80 -11.18
C TYR A 390 -4.76 15.03 -12.36
N PHE A 391 -4.55 14.00 -13.20
CA PHE A 391 -3.53 14.05 -14.26
C PHE A 391 -4.11 13.81 -15.66
N ARG A 392 -5.39 13.49 -15.80
CA ARG A 392 -5.98 13.10 -17.11
C ARG A 392 -5.16 12.00 -17.80
N LEU A 393 -4.59 11.08 -17.00
CA LEU A 393 -3.80 9.94 -17.47
C LEU A 393 -4.52 8.62 -17.21
N ARG A 394 -4.13 7.59 -17.96
CA ARG A 394 -4.50 6.19 -17.75
C ARG A 394 -3.29 5.28 -18.03
N PHE A 395 -3.37 4.02 -17.61
CA PHE A 395 -2.41 3.00 -18.04
C PHE A 395 -2.59 2.70 -19.53
N LYS A 396 -1.48 2.42 -20.23
CA LYS A 396 -1.54 1.94 -21.61
C LYS A 396 -2.18 0.54 -21.67
N ALA A 397 -2.93 0.28 -22.73
CA ALA A 397 -3.67 -0.97 -22.88
C ALA A 397 -2.76 -2.22 -22.90
N ASN A 398 -1.52 -2.08 -23.37
CA ASN A 398 -0.55 -3.17 -23.47
C ASN A 398 0.43 -3.24 -22.27
N THR A 399 0.25 -2.45 -21.21
CA THR A 399 1.19 -2.42 -20.06
C THR A 399 1.43 -3.81 -19.44
N TRP A 400 0.46 -4.72 -19.50
CA TRP A 400 0.58 -6.08 -18.96
C TRP A 400 0.60 -7.18 -20.03
N ASP A 401 0.84 -6.84 -21.30
CA ASP A 401 1.02 -7.84 -22.37
C ASP A 401 2.46 -8.38 -22.35
N TRP A 402 2.61 -9.64 -21.93
CA TRP A 402 3.91 -10.34 -21.79
C TRP A 402 4.72 -10.42 -23.08
N ASN A 403 4.10 -10.23 -24.25
CA ASN A 403 4.80 -10.24 -25.54
C ASN A 403 5.26 -8.84 -25.99
N GLU A 404 4.85 -7.78 -25.30
CA GLU A 404 5.11 -6.40 -25.69
C GLU A 404 6.21 -5.73 -24.86
N PRO A 405 6.95 -4.75 -25.41
CA PRO A 405 7.94 -3.95 -24.67
C PRO A 405 7.37 -3.24 -23.44
N SER A 406 6.07 -2.96 -23.41
CA SER A 406 5.36 -2.32 -22.30
C SER A 406 5.25 -3.21 -21.05
N SER A 407 5.21 -4.54 -21.17
CA SER A 407 5.35 -5.42 -19.98
C SER A 407 6.75 -5.37 -19.39
N LYS A 408 7.78 -5.19 -20.24
CA LYS A 408 9.13 -4.89 -19.76
C LYS A 408 9.14 -3.56 -19.02
N ALA A 409 8.36 -2.55 -19.44
CA ALA A 409 8.25 -1.29 -18.72
C ALA A 409 7.63 -1.45 -17.33
N TRP A 410 6.58 -2.28 -17.18
CA TRP A 410 6.03 -2.61 -15.86
C TRP A 410 7.06 -3.35 -15.00
N TYR A 411 7.71 -4.37 -15.55
CA TYR A 411 8.74 -5.13 -14.84
C TYR A 411 9.91 -4.24 -14.40
N VAL A 412 10.40 -3.37 -15.28
CA VAL A 412 11.45 -2.39 -14.96
C VAL A 412 10.97 -1.44 -13.87
N PHE A 413 9.74 -0.94 -13.94
CA PHE A 413 9.19 -0.06 -12.92
C PHE A 413 9.13 -0.71 -11.54
N ILE A 414 8.56 -1.91 -11.41
CA ILE A 414 8.40 -2.57 -10.10
C ILE A 414 9.72 -3.08 -9.49
N ASN A 415 10.81 -3.06 -10.28
CA ASN A 415 12.16 -3.41 -9.86
C ASN A 415 13.13 -2.21 -9.78
N SER A 416 12.70 -1.01 -10.17
CA SER A 416 13.53 0.19 -10.18
C SER A 416 13.30 1.03 -8.93
N GLY A 417 14.30 1.06 -8.04
CA GLY A 417 14.30 1.94 -6.87
C GLY A 417 14.40 3.43 -7.19
N ASP A 418 14.60 3.81 -8.47
CA ASP A 418 14.73 5.21 -8.91
C ASP A 418 13.47 6.05 -8.69
N VAL A 419 12.29 5.42 -8.55
CA VAL A 419 11.03 6.11 -8.26
C VAL A 419 11.06 6.89 -6.94
N PHE A 420 11.97 6.50 -6.02
CA PHE A 420 12.18 7.18 -4.76
C PHE A 420 13.24 8.29 -4.83
N CYS A 421 14.02 8.37 -5.91
CA CYS A 421 15.00 9.44 -6.12
C CYS A 421 14.31 10.76 -6.52
N GLU A 422 14.92 11.91 -6.22
CA GLU A 422 14.37 13.22 -6.62
C GLU A 422 14.34 13.41 -8.13
N ARG A 423 15.34 12.84 -8.80
CA ARG A 423 15.54 12.86 -10.24
C ARG A 423 15.96 11.47 -10.67
N ILE A 424 15.69 11.15 -11.91
CA ILE A 424 15.99 9.84 -12.44
C ILE A 424 17.49 9.82 -12.76
N LEU A 425 18.22 8.97 -12.05
CA LEU A 425 19.68 8.93 -12.09
C LEU A 425 20.20 7.97 -13.18
N ALA A 426 19.35 7.08 -13.69
CA ALA A 426 19.67 6.17 -14.78
C ALA A 426 18.92 6.54 -16.08
N ASP A 427 19.66 6.70 -17.18
CA ASP A 427 19.09 6.94 -18.51
C ASP A 427 18.31 5.73 -19.05
N GLU A 428 18.59 4.52 -18.57
CA GLU A 428 18.01 3.25 -19.02
C GLU A 428 16.52 3.06 -18.65
N CYS A 429 15.95 3.94 -17.83
CA CYS A 429 14.52 3.94 -17.53
C CYS A 429 13.69 4.66 -18.62
N GLU A 430 13.63 4.10 -19.84
CA GLU A 430 12.65 4.49 -20.87
C GLU A 430 11.19 4.12 -20.51
N GLY A 431 11.00 3.32 -19.45
CA GLY A 431 9.72 2.68 -19.11
C GLY A 431 8.56 3.63 -18.84
N ALA A 432 8.84 4.89 -18.51
CA ALA A 432 7.85 5.92 -18.18
C ALA A 432 6.83 6.21 -19.29
N CYS A 433 7.31 6.52 -20.49
CA CYS A 433 6.49 6.77 -21.67
C CYS A 433 5.73 5.52 -22.12
N ALA A 434 6.08 4.34 -21.62
CA ALA A 434 5.45 3.06 -21.95
C ALA A 434 4.38 2.61 -20.94
N LEU A 435 4.31 3.20 -19.74
CA LEU A 435 3.31 2.84 -18.73
C LEU A 435 2.01 3.62 -18.85
N LEU A 436 2.10 4.93 -19.10
CA LEU A 436 0.97 5.85 -19.02
C LEU A 436 0.71 6.52 -20.37
N GLU A 437 -0.55 6.89 -20.59
CA GLU A 437 -1.00 7.68 -21.73
C GLU A 437 -2.13 8.63 -21.34
N SER A 438 -2.43 9.58 -22.23
CA SER A 438 -3.57 10.48 -22.07
C SER A 438 -4.88 9.72 -22.03
N ILE A 439 -5.83 10.14 -21.18
CA ILE A 439 -7.22 9.65 -21.26
C ILE A 439 -7.88 9.98 -22.61
N ASN A 440 -7.39 11.00 -23.32
CA ASN A 440 -7.88 11.39 -24.64
C ASN A 440 -7.26 10.56 -25.78
N ALA A 441 -6.25 9.73 -25.49
CA ALA A 441 -5.69 8.84 -26.50
C ALA A 441 -6.78 7.86 -26.97
N PRO A 442 -6.85 7.53 -28.27
CA PRO A 442 -7.82 6.57 -28.78
C PRO A 442 -7.66 5.24 -28.03
N LEU A 443 -8.77 4.63 -27.64
CA LEU A 443 -8.74 3.25 -27.14
C LEU A 443 -8.48 2.32 -28.33
N PRO A 444 -7.77 1.20 -28.13
CA PRO A 444 -7.66 0.17 -29.17
C PRO A 444 -9.06 -0.32 -29.58
N GLU A 445 -9.21 -0.80 -30.82
CA GLU A 445 -10.46 -1.44 -31.23
C GLU A 445 -10.71 -2.71 -30.40
N PRO A 446 -11.94 -2.96 -29.90
CA PRO A 446 -12.25 -4.18 -29.19
C PRO A 446 -12.12 -5.41 -30.09
N TYR A 447 -11.31 -6.39 -29.70
CA TYR A 447 -11.18 -7.69 -30.39
C TYR A 447 -12.43 -8.54 -30.29
N PHE A 448 -13.15 -8.43 -29.17
CA PHE A 448 -14.49 -8.97 -29.04
C PHE A 448 -15.49 -7.86 -29.37
N ALA A 449 -15.73 -7.63 -30.67
CA ALA A 449 -17.00 -7.03 -31.05
C ALA A 449 -18.12 -7.95 -30.51
N PRO A 450 -19.11 -7.45 -29.77
CA PRO A 450 -20.28 -8.26 -29.46
C PRO A 450 -20.81 -8.77 -30.79
N ARG A 451 -20.89 -10.10 -30.95
CA ARG A 451 -21.63 -10.67 -32.08
C ARG A 451 -23.05 -10.11 -31.95
N ALA A 452 -23.45 -9.33 -32.95
CA ALA A 452 -24.77 -8.73 -33.07
C ALA A 452 -25.88 -9.78 -32.99
#